data_AF-A0A8T3XZ76-F1
#
_entry.id   AF-A0A8T3XZ76-F1
#
_cell.length_a   1.000
_cell.length_b   1.000
_cell.length_c   1.000
_cell.angle_alpha   90.00
_cell.angle_beta   90.00
_cell.angle_gamma   90.00
#
_symmetry.space_group_name_H-M   'P 1'
#
loop_
_entity.id
_entity.type
_entity.pdbx_description
1 polymer ?
#
loop_
_entity_poly.entity_id
_entity_poly.type
_entity_poly.pdbx_seq_one_letter_code
_entity_poly.pdbx_strand_id
1 'polypeptide(L)'
;MVEHKVIVDTSVLLAASLNHVCQEEGNLQIEDNFHKISKPLFEHFEMNIDKEYGIITYEIELSAKTQIVNAFLKKIAQKNKIHFTTINLNKYSFSLIKINEALDRNIRLLTRVPINERELTEILKKVSNFYGKLSRNIDKLNPQTRINRRVRSVNFGLRSFERIFATEDESKNFIIHPKLIDKLKRHPPDLKDYRILAQAIYIKKRDKSGNTIVSITSTDYHFSKIRLEDGSLHDYIPSKIEQTFHIKCDWPDEILSLIK
;
A
#
# COMPACT_ATOMS: atom_id res chain seq x y z
N MET A 1 -20.55 18.74 -8.99
CA MET A 1 -19.32 18.81 -8.18
C MET A 1 -18.79 17.39 -8.08
N VAL A 2 -17.51 17.15 -8.36
CA VAL A 2 -16.93 15.82 -8.26
C VAL A 2 -16.71 15.50 -6.78
N GLU A 3 -17.20 14.35 -6.33
CA GLU A 3 -17.03 13.92 -4.94
C GLU A 3 -15.78 13.03 -4.84
N HIS A 4 -15.00 13.16 -3.77
CA HIS A 4 -13.82 12.33 -3.54
C HIS A 4 -14.04 11.45 -2.33
N LYS A 5 -13.72 10.16 -2.44
CA LYS A 5 -13.71 9.20 -1.33
C LYS A 5 -12.38 8.48 -1.28
N VAL A 6 -11.69 8.61 -0.16
CA VAL A 6 -10.35 8.10 0.07
C VAL A 6 -10.41 6.98 1.09
N ILE A 7 -10.21 5.74 0.64
CA ILE A 7 -10.09 4.59 1.52
C ILE A 7 -8.69 4.60 2.13
N VAL A 8 -8.62 4.68 3.45
CA VAL A 8 -7.36 4.78 4.18
C VAL A 8 -6.89 3.40 4.58
N ASP A 9 -5.79 2.93 4.02
CA ASP A 9 -5.19 1.65 4.41
C ASP A 9 -4.65 1.70 5.86
N THR A 10 -4.53 0.52 6.47
CA THR A 10 -3.93 0.34 7.80
C THR A 10 -2.55 0.97 7.88
N SER A 11 -1.71 0.84 6.86
CA SER A 11 -0.33 1.33 6.92
C SER A 11 -0.26 2.86 7.09
N VAL A 12 -1.20 3.59 6.49
CA VAL A 12 -1.32 5.05 6.57
C VAL A 12 -1.90 5.47 7.93
N LEU A 13 -2.91 4.75 8.43
CA LEU A 13 -3.44 4.95 9.78
C LEU A 13 -2.34 4.79 10.85
N LEU A 14 -1.57 3.70 10.77
CA LEU A 14 -0.47 3.46 11.69
C LEU A 14 0.59 4.57 11.57
N ALA A 15 0.97 4.94 10.35
CA ALA A 15 1.98 5.98 10.13
C ALA A 15 1.55 7.35 10.67
N ALA A 16 0.29 7.74 10.46
CA ALA A 16 -0.26 9.00 10.98
C ALA A 16 -0.37 9.02 12.51
N SER A 17 -0.55 7.87 13.15
CA SER A 17 -0.74 7.75 14.60
C SER A 17 0.55 7.51 15.39
N LEU A 18 1.59 6.96 14.75
CA LEU A 18 2.88 6.71 15.39
C LEU A 18 3.78 7.94 15.31
N ASN A 19 3.50 8.93 16.16
CA ASN A 19 4.39 10.05 16.48
C ASN A 19 4.25 10.40 17.96
N HIS A 20 5.26 10.03 18.75
CA HIS A 20 5.24 10.20 20.20
C HIS A 20 6.67 10.34 20.77
N VAL A 21 6.83 11.22 21.75
CA VAL A 21 8.06 11.31 22.55
C VAL A 21 7.94 10.36 23.74
N CYS A 22 8.63 9.22 23.68
CA CYS A 22 8.63 8.19 24.71
C CYS A 22 9.47 8.64 25.92
N GLN A 23 8.80 9.10 26.97
CA GLN A 23 9.46 9.55 28.20
C GLN A 23 10.15 8.38 28.92
N GLU A 24 9.57 7.19 28.82
CA GLU A 24 10.07 5.95 29.43
C GLU A 24 11.42 5.48 28.85
N GLU A 25 11.83 6.06 27.73
CA GLU A 25 13.12 5.86 27.03
C GLU A 25 13.94 7.15 26.96
N GLY A 26 13.84 8.02 27.98
CA GLY A 26 14.65 9.24 28.05
C GLY A 26 14.29 10.26 26.97
N ASN A 27 12.99 10.43 26.68
CA ASN A 27 12.45 11.31 25.65
C ASN A 27 12.83 10.90 24.22
N LEU A 28 12.88 9.59 23.95
CA LEU A 28 13.14 9.06 22.62
C LEU A 28 11.96 9.36 21.68
N GLN A 29 12.24 10.02 20.56
CA GLN A 29 11.24 10.26 19.51
C GLN A 29 10.92 8.97 18.75
N ILE A 30 9.66 8.54 18.85
CA ILE A 30 9.08 7.39 18.16
C ILE A 30 8.19 7.90 17.04
N GLU A 31 8.67 7.80 15.81
CA GLU A 31 8.00 8.27 14.61
C GLU A 31 8.01 7.19 13.52
N ASP A 32 6.90 7.00 12.82
CA ASP A 32 6.90 6.18 11.61
C ASP A 32 7.57 6.89 10.42
N ASN A 33 8.19 6.12 9.54
CA ASN A 33 8.93 6.67 8.39
C ASN A 33 8.01 7.44 7.43
N PHE A 34 6.72 7.12 7.41
CA PHE A 34 5.72 7.77 6.57
C PHE A 34 4.84 8.77 7.33
N HIS A 35 5.18 9.10 8.59
CA HIS A 35 4.39 10.04 9.40
C HIS A 35 4.24 11.39 8.70
N LYS A 36 5.35 11.94 8.19
CA LYS A 36 5.39 13.27 7.55
C LYS A 36 4.51 13.40 6.31
N ILE A 37 4.32 12.31 5.56
CA ILE A 37 3.42 12.33 4.39
C ILE A 37 1.98 12.00 4.79
N SER A 38 1.76 11.18 5.82
CA SER A 38 0.43 10.74 6.26
C SER A 38 -0.31 11.79 7.08
N LYS A 39 0.40 12.52 7.96
CA LYS A 39 -0.20 13.49 8.88
C LYS A 39 -0.95 14.63 8.18
N PRO A 40 -0.41 15.27 7.12
CA PRO A 40 -1.12 16.32 6.40
C PRO A 40 -2.45 15.88 5.78
N LEU A 41 -2.57 14.61 5.39
CA LEU A 41 -3.83 14.07 4.87
C LEU A 41 -4.92 14.03 5.94
N PHE A 42 -4.57 13.61 7.16
CA PHE A 42 -5.52 13.62 8.29
C PHE A 42 -5.86 15.03 8.77
N GLU A 43 -4.92 15.96 8.75
CA GLU A 43 -5.21 17.38 9.02
C GLU A 43 -6.21 17.94 8.01
N HIS A 44 -6.08 17.56 6.74
CA HIS A 44 -7.05 17.94 5.71
C HIS A 44 -8.43 17.31 5.94
N PHE A 45 -8.50 16.04 6.35
CA PHE A 45 -9.76 15.39 6.73
C PHE A 45 -10.41 16.09 7.93
N GLU A 46 -9.63 16.48 8.93
CA GLU A 46 -10.12 17.22 10.10
C GLU A 46 -10.69 18.59 9.73
N MET A 47 -10.03 19.34 8.84
CA MET A 47 -10.50 20.63 8.34
C MET A 47 -11.74 20.54 7.45
N ASN A 48 -12.02 19.37 6.86
CA ASN A 48 -13.11 19.14 5.90
C ASN A 48 -13.98 17.95 6.32
N ILE A 49 -14.24 17.81 7.63
CA ILE A 49 -14.93 16.64 8.18
C ILE A 49 -16.35 16.49 7.61
N ASP A 50 -16.99 17.60 7.26
CA ASP A 50 -18.31 17.70 6.63
C ASP A 50 -18.37 17.07 5.23
N LYS A 51 -17.23 17.00 4.52
CA LYS A 51 -17.15 16.38 3.19
C LYS A 51 -16.97 14.87 3.23
N GLU A 52 -16.67 14.32 4.41
CA GLU A 52 -16.50 12.87 4.62
C GLU A 52 -15.54 12.25 3.59
N TYR A 53 -14.40 12.90 3.34
CA TYR A 53 -13.42 12.42 2.36
C TYR A 53 -12.85 11.06 2.75
N GLY A 54 -12.50 10.89 4.02
CA GLY A 54 -11.85 9.68 4.53
C GLY A 54 -12.84 8.56 4.78
N ILE A 55 -12.58 7.38 4.20
CA ILE A 55 -13.37 6.16 4.37
C ILE A 55 -12.54 5.09 5.06
N ILE A 56 -13.18 4.37 5.99
CA ILE A 56 -12.62 3.19 6.63
C ILE A 56 -13.61 2.02 6.57
N THR A 57 -13.09 0.80 6.44
CA THR A 57 -13.87 -0.43 6.58
C THR A 57 -13.57 -1.11 7.91
N TYR A 58 -14.47 -1.97 8.37
CA TYR A 58 -14.31 -2.70 9.63
C TYR A 58 -12.97 -3.45 9.73
N GLU A 59 -12.53 -4.04 8.61
CA GLU A 59 -11.30 -4.84 8.59
C GLU A 59 -10.05 -3.99 8.68
N ILE A 60 -10.03 -2.84 8.00
CA ILE A 60 -8.93 -1.88 8.10
C ILE A 60 -8.84 -1.35 9.52
N GLU A 61 -9.98 -1.00 10.13
CA GLU A 61 -10.04 -0.50 11.50
C GLU A 61 -9.51 -1.54 12.50
N LEU A 62 -10.02 -2.77 12.42
CA LEU A 62 -9.59 -3.86 13.29
C LEU A 62 -8.10 -4.17 13.09
N SER A 63 -7.64 -4.18 11.84
CA SER A 63 -6.23 -4.38 11.50
C SER A 63 -5.34 -3.26 12.07
N ALA A 64 -5.79 -2.01 12.08
CA ALA A 64 -5.01 -0.91 12.65
C ALA A 64 -4.92 -1.03 14.18
N LYS A 65 -6.06 -1.28 14.85
CA LYS A 65 -6.12 -1.46 16.31
C LYS A 65 -5.27 -2.62 16.80
N THR A 66 -5.25 -3.72 16.05
CA THR A 66 -4.44 -4.90 16.40
C THR A 66 -2.94 -4.71 16.13
N GLN A 67 -2.56 -3.87 15.16
CA GLN A 67 -1.17 -3.73 14.75
C GLN A 67 -0.42 -2.56 15.40
N ILE A 68 -1.11 -1.54 15.94
CA ILE A 68 -0.48 -0.33 16.48
C ILE A 68 0.54 -0.60 17.59
N VAL A 69 0.22 -1.51 18.52
CA VAL A 69 1.12 -1.92 19.60
C VAL A 69 2.39 -2.56 19.02
N ASN A 70 2.23 -3.52 18.11
CA ASN A 70 3.36 -4.19 17.47
C ASN A 70 4.20 -3.23 16.63
N ALA A 71 3.57 -2.27 15.96
CA ALA A 71 4.26 -1.26 15.17
C ALA A 71 5.09 -0.32 16.08
N PHE A 72 4.53 0.11 17.20
CA PHE A 72 5.26 0.87 18.23
C PHE A 72 6.45 0.09 18.79
N LEU A 73 6.25 -1.17 19.20
CA LEU A 73 7.32 -2.00 19.74
C LEU A 73 8.45 -2.25 18.74
N LYS A 74 8.11 -2.45 17.46
CA LYS A 74 9.12 -2.56 16.39
C LYS A 74 9.96 -1.30 16.27
N LYS A 75 9.37 -0.11 16.41
CA LYS A 75 10.11 1.17 16.37
C LYS A 75 11.03 1.33 17.58
N ILE A 76 10.55 0.99 18.79
CA ILE A 76 11.38 0.96 20.00
C ILE A 76 12.56 0.01 19.82
N ALA A 77 12.27 -1.22 19.38
CA ALA A 77 13.29 -2.24 19.14
C ALA A 77 14.36 -1.78 18.14
N GLN A 78 13.94 -1.15 17.03
CA GLN A 78 14.84 -0.59 16.02
C GLN A 78 15.74 0.51 16.58
N LYS A 79 15.18 1.44 17.37
CA LYS A 79 15.94 2.55 17.98
C LYS A 79 16.95 2.05 19.01
N ASN A 80 16.55 1.06 19.81
CA ASN A 80 17.38 0.48 20.86
C ASN A 80 18.29 -0.66 20.38
N LYS A 81 18.21 -1.05 19.10
CA LYS A 81 18.94 -2.17 18.49
C LYS A 81 18.75 -3.50 19.24
N ILE A 82 17.55 -3.72 19.76
CA ILE A 82 17.15 -4.96 20.46
C ILE A 82 16.09 -5.71 19.66
N HIS A 83 15.84 -6.97 20.02
CA HIS A 83 14.73 -7.74 19.46
C HIS A 83 13.40 -7.32 20.12
N PHE A 84 12.32 -7.12 19.35
CA PHE A 84 11.09 -6.56 19.91
C PHE A 84 10.40 -7.46 20.95
N THR A 85 10.62 -8.78 20.89
CA THR A 85 10.03 -9.75 21.83
C THR A 85 10.63 -9.68 23.24
N THR A 86 11.76 -8.99 23.42
CA THR A 86 12.36 -8.81 24.75
C THR A 86 11.82 -7.59 25.48
N ILE A 87 10.95 -6.81 24.83
CA ILE A 87 10.42 -5.57 25.38
C ILE A 87 9.29 -5.88 26.39
N ASN A 88 9.48 -5.45 27.64
CA ASN A 88 8.43 -5.51 28.65
C ASN A 88 7.39 -4.40 28.39
N LEU A 89 6.19 -4.80 27.96
CA LEU A 89 5.06 -3.91 27.68
C LEU A 89 4.70 -2.98 28.84
N ASN A 90 4.83 -3.45 30.08
CA ASN A 90 4.43 -2.67 31.26
C ASN A 90 5.25 -1.38 31.40
N LYS A 91 6.48 -1.36 30.87
CA LYS A 91 7.34 -0.17 30.85
C LYS A 91 6.75 0.96 29.99
N TYR A 92 5.92 0.65 29.01
CA TYR A 92 5.44 1.61 28.00
C TYR A 92 3.95 1.89 28.11
N SER A 93 3.33 1.61 29.26
CA SER A 93 1.87 1.75 29.42
C SER A 93 1.37 3.15 29.05
N PHE A 94 2.06 4.21 29.44
CA PHE A 94 1.70 5.59 29.11
C PHE A 94 1.87 5.88 27.61
N SER A 95 3.03 5.56 27.03
CA SER A 95 3.26 5.67 25.59
C SER A 95 2.21 4.90 24.77
N LEU A 96 1.85 3.69 25.19
CA LEU A 96 0.85 2.84 24.54
C LEU A 96 -0.55 3.47 24.60
N ILE A 97 -0.92 4.11 25.71
CA ILE A 97 -2.18 4.87 25.78
C ILE A 97 -2.17 6.01 24.77
N LYS A 98 -1.08 6.78 24.70
CA LYS A 98 -0.98 7.96 23.81
C LYS A 98 -1.07 7.60 22.33
N ILE A 99 -0.39 6.54 21.89
CA ILE A 99 -0.49 6.10 20.49
C ILE A 99 -1.88 5.54 20.15
N ASN A 100 -2.56 4.89 21.10
CA ASN A 100 -3.92 4.40 20.90
C ASN A 100 -4.91 5.57 20.83
N GLU A 101 -4.78 6.57 21.70
CA GLU A 101 -5.56 7.81 21.63
C GLU A 101 -5.38 8.52 20.27
N ALA A 102 -4.14 8.56 19.74
CA ALA A 102 -3.86 9.12 18.43
C ALA A 102 -4.49 8.30 17.29
N LEU A 103 -4.47 6.98 17.38
CA LEU A 103 -5.16 6.09 16.43
C LEU A 103 -6.67 6.29 16.45
N ASP A 104 -7.28 6.28 17.64
CA ASP A 104 -8.72 6.48 17.78
C ASP A 104 -9.15 7.86 17.28
N ARG A 105 -8.35 8.91 17.51
CA ARG A 105 -8.60 10.24 16.93
C ARG A 105 -8.62 10.20 15.41
N ASN A 106 -7.60 9.60 14.79
CA ASN A 106 -7.52 9.48 13.34
C ASN A 106 -8.67 8.64 12.77
N ILE A 107 -9.07 7.54 13.43
CA ILE A 107 -10.21 6.71 13.02
C ILE A 107 -11.53 7.50 13.07
N ARG A 108 -11.73 8.37 14.07
CA ARG A 108 -12.96 9.18 14.20
C ARG A 108 -13.14 10.19 13.06
N LEU A 109 -12.07 10.54 12.35
CA LEU A 109 -12.12 11.40 11.16
C LEU A 109 -12.62 10.66 9.91
N LEU A 110 -12.77 9.33 9.99
CA LEU A 110 -13.11 8.50 8.84
C LEU A 110 -14.55 7.99 8.94
N THR A 111 -15.26 8.05 7.81
CA THR A 111 -16.62 7.52 7.69
C THR A 111 -16.57 6.02 7.48
N ARG A 112 -17.25 5.28 8.36
CA ARG A 112 -17.40 3.82 8.24
C ARG A 112 -18.41 3.47 7.16
N VAL A 113 -18.00 2.70 6.16
CA VAL A 113 -18.91 2.23 5.11
C VAL A 113 -19.22 0.73 5.33
N PRO A 114 -20.50 0.34 5.48
CA PRO A 114 -20.87 -1.06 5.61
C PRO A 114 -20.70 -1.79 4.27
N ILE A 115 -20.07 -2.96 4.34
CA ILE A 115 -19.79 -3.81 3.18
C ILE A 115 -20.71 -5.04 3.22
N ASN A 116 -21.38 -5.32 2.10
CA ASN A 116 -22.15 -6.54 1.94
C ASN A 116 -21.22 -7.70 1.53
N GLU A 117 -20.96 -8.63 2.45
CA GLU A 117 -20.04 -9.76 2.21
C GLU A 117 -20.43 -10.65 1.02
N ARG A 118 -21.74 -10.76 0.71
CA ARG A 118 -22.20 -11.55 -0.45
C ARG A 118 -21.77 -10.91 -1.77
N GLU A 119 -21.94 -9.59 -1.89
CA GLU A 119 -21.50 -8.84 -3.07
C GLU A 119 -19.97 -8.75 -3.14
N LEU A 120 -19.32 -8.61 -1.99
CA LEU A 120 -17.85 -8.56 -1.90
C LEU A 120 -17.22 -9.84 -2.43
N THR A 121 -17.82 -11.01 -2.17
CA THR A 121 -17.33 -12.31 -2.65
C THR A 121 -17.21 -12.37 -4.17
N GLU A 122 -18.18 -11.82 -4.90
CA GLU A 122 -18.13 -11.78 -6.37
C GLU A 122 -17.07 -10.78 -6.88
N ILE A 123 -16.87 -9.67 -6.17
CA ILE A 123 -15.81 -8.72 -6.48
C ILE A 123 -14.43 -9.33 -6.20
N LEU A 124 -14.28 -10.09 -5.13
CA LEU A 124 -13.04 -10.78 -4.77
C LEU A 124 -12.59 -11.75 -5.84
N LYS A 125 -13.51 -12.46 -6.50
CA LYS A 125 -13.18 -13.30 -7.68
C LYS A 125 -12.57 -12.46 -8.81
N LYS A 126 -13.09 -11.25 -9.06
CA LYS A 126 -12.54 -10.33 -10.07
C LYS A 126 -11.15 -9.82 -9.68
N VAL A 127 -10.96 -9.45 -8.41
CA VAL A 127 -9.66 -9.00 -7.88
C VAL A 127 -8.63 -10.13 -7.92
N SER A 128 -9.00 -11.34 -7.53
CA SER A 128 -8.14 -12.52 -7.61
C SER A 128 -7.72 -12.81 -9.05
N ASN A 129 -8.67 -12.77 -10.00
CA ASN A 129 -8.37 -12.92 -11.42
C ASN A 129 -7.45 -11.81 -11.95
N PHE A 130 -7.62 -10.57 -11.47
CA PHE A 130 -6.76 -9.44 -11.80
C PHE A 130 -5.32 -9.67 -11.33
N TYR A 131 -5.10 -9.96 -10.04
CA TYR A 131 -3.76 -10.22 -9.52
C TYR A 131 -3.14 -11.49 -10.13
N GLY A 132 -3.93 -12.52 -10.42
CA GLY A 132 -3.47 -13.71 -11.15
C GLY A 132 -3.06 -13.42 -12.61
N LYS A 133 -3.68 -12.45 -13.29
CA LYS A 133 -3.22 -11.94 -14.60
C LYS A 133 -1.96 -11.08 -14.44
N LEU A 134 -1.92 -10.23 -13.42
CA LEU A 134 -0.79 -9.35 -13.15
C LEU A 134 0.49 -10.16 -12.88
N SER A 135 0.40 -11.18 -12.03
CA SER A 135 1.49 -12.12 -11.72
C SER A 135 2.01 -12.81 -12.99
N ARG A 136 1.12 -13.36 -13.83
CA ARG A 136 1.51 -13.95 -15.12
C ARG A 136 2.14 -12.95 -16.09
N ASN A 137 1.72 -11.68 -16.06
CA ASN A 137 2.30 -10.63 -16.88
C ASN A 137 3.69 -10.21 -16.35
N ILE A 138 3.85 -10.10 -15.03
CA ILE A 138 5.15 -9.85 -14.39
C ILE A 138 6.17 -10.93 -14.76
N ASP A 139 5.75 -12.20 -14.81
CA ASP A 139 6.62 -13.29 -15.26
C ASP A 139 7.10 -13.15 -16.70
N LYS A 140 6.25 -12.62 -17.59
CA LYS A 140 6.60 -12.32 -18.98
C LYS A 140 7.53 -11.11 -19.11
N LEU A 141 7.48 -10.20 -18.16
CA LEU A 141 8.30 -8.99 -18.11
C LEU A 141 9.67 -9.25 -17.47
N ASN A 142 9.88 -10.42 -16.86
CA ASN A 142 11.17 -10.81 -16.31
C ASN A 142 12.22 -10.93 -17.43
N PRO A 143 13.35 -10.20 -17.34
CA PRO A 143 14.39 -10.20 -18.38
C PRO A 143 14.90 -11.59 -18.70
N GLN A 144 15.11 -12.44 -17.68
CA GLN A 144 15.58 -13.81 -17.89
C GLN A 144 14.57 -14.65 -18.66
N THR A 145 13.27 -14.48 -18.39
CA THR A 145 12.21 -15.13 -19.15
C THR A 145 12.21 -14.67 -20.61
N ARG A 146 12.38 -13.36 -20.86
CA ARG A 146 12.43 -12.77 -22.20
C ARG A 146 13.66 -13.24 -23.00
N ILE A 147 14.85 -13.19 -22.39
CA ILE A 147 16.10 -13.73 -22.94
C ILE A 147 15.93 -15.21 -23.28
N ASN A 148 15.46 -16.01 -22.32
CA ASN A 148 15.28 -17.45 -22.54
C ASN A 148 14.27 -17.74 -23.66
N ARG A 149 13.21 -16.92 -23.80
CA ARG A 149 12.23 -17.06 -24.89
C ARG A 149 12.87 -16.74 -26.25
N ARG A 150 13.62 -15.64 -26.38
CA ARG A 150 14.34 -15.28 -27.61
C ARG A 150 15.38 -16.33 -28.00
N VAL A 151 16.17 -16.79 -27.04
CA VAL A 151 17.18 -17.85 -27.27
C VAL A 151 16.52 -19.16 -27.70
N ARG A 152 15.33 -19.48 -27.19
CA ARG A 152 14.59 -20.70 -27.61
C ARG A 152 13.99 -20.59 -29.02
N SER A 153 13.71 -19.37 -29.50
CA SER A 153 13.18 -19.16 -30.86
C SER A 153 14.21 -19.23 -31.97
N VAL A 154 15.51 -19.30 -31.65
CA VAL A 154 16.60 -19.41 -32.64
C VAL A 154 17.18 -20.83 -32.71
N ASN A 155 17.79 -21.13 -33.86
CA ASN A 155 18.49 -22.40 -34.11
C ASN A 155 19.58 -22.68 -33.07
N PHE A 156 19.80 -23.96 -32.75
CA PHE A 156 20.66 -24.39 -31.64
C PHE A 156 22.08 -23.78 -31.70
N GLY A 157 22.68 -23.71 -32.89
CA GLY A 157 24.02 -23.15 -33.09
C GLY A 157 24.15 -21.64 -32.89
N LEU A 158 23.03 -20.89 -32.86
CA LEU A 158 23.01 -19.43 -32.70
C LEU A 158 22.61 -19.01 -31.28
N ARG A 159 22.28 -19.95 -30.40
CA ARG A 159 21.76 -19.67 -29.05
C ARG A 159 22.71 -18.87 -28.16
N SER A 160 24.01 -19.10 -28.28
CA SER A 160 25.04 -18.37 -27.53
C SER A 160 25.08 -16.89 -27.95
N PHE A 161 25.12 -16.64 -29.25
CA PHE A 161 25.09 -15.29 -29.83
C PHE A 161 23.80 -14.57 -29.47
N GLU A 162 22.64 -15.20 -29.70
CA GLU A 162 21.34 -14.62 -29.37
C GLU A 162 21.20 -14.31 -27.88
N ARG A 163 21.82 -15.12 -27.01
CA ARG A 163 21.81 -14.85 -25.56
C ARG A 163 22.58 -13.56 -25.23
N ILE A 164 23.73 -13.33 -25.86
CA ILE A 164 24.52 -12.11 -25.66
C ILE A 164 23.72 -10.90 -26.14
N PHE A 165 23.21 -10.93 -27.38
CA PHE A 165 22.38 -9.86 -27.94
C PHE A 165 21.13 -9.58 -27.10
N ALA A 166 20.38 -10.62 -26.72
CA ALA A 166 19.19 -10.45 -25.90
C ALA A 166 19.53 -9.88 -24.52
N THR A 167 20.69 -10.23 -23.93
CA THR A 167 21.12 -9.67 -22.64
C THR A 167 21.47 -8.19 -22.76
N GLU A 168 22.18 -7.80 -23.82
CA GLU A 168 22.50 -6.39 -24.11
C GLU A 168 21.26 -5.56 -24.43
N ASP A 169 20.29 -6.14 -25.15
CA ASP A 169 19.05 -5.46 -25.49
C ASP A 169 18.16 -5.27 -24.24
N GLU A 170 18.07 -6.28 -23.36
CA GLU A 170 17.35 -6.14 -22.08
C GLU A 170 18.04 -5.14 -21.15
N SER A 171 19.38 -5.09 -21.12
CA SER A 171 20.12 -4.13 -20.30
C SER A 171 20.04 -2.69 -20.81
N LYS A 172 19.72 -2.48 -22.08
CA LYS A 172 19.46 -1.14 -22.64
C LYS A 172 18.00 -0.71 -22.48
N ASN A 173 17.05 -1.64 -22.55
CA ASN A 173 15.63 -1.31 -22.63
C ASN A 173 14.87 -1.34 -21.30
N PHE A 174 15.47 -1.76 -20.16
CA PHE A 174 14.90 -1.83 -18.80
C PHE A 174 13.42 -1.42 -18.65
N ILE A 175 12.51 -2.24 -19.21
CA ILE A 175 11.08 -1.88 -19.30
C ILE A 175 10.42 -1.98 -17.92
N ILE A 176 10.95 -2.85 -17.04
CA ILE A 176 10.57 -2.98 -15.64
C ILE A 176 11.80 -3.38 -14.82
N HIS A 177 12.03 -2.69 -13.70
CA HIS A 177 13.17 -2.96 -12.82
C HIS A 177 13.11 -4.40 -12.25
N PRO A 178 14.19 -5.21 -12.37
CA PRO A 178 14.25 -6.56 -11.81
C PRO A 178 13.85 -6.66 -10.33
N LYS A 179 14.13 -5.60 -9.56
CA LYS A 179 13.74 -5.49 -8.16
C LYS A 179 12.24 -5.39 -7.93
N LEU A 180 11.50 -4.72 -8.82
CA LEU A 180 10.04 -4.69 -8.75
C LEU A 180 9.48 -6.11 -8.89
N ILE A 181 10.00 -6.84 -9.88
CA ILE A 181 9.62 -8.23 -10.15
C ILE A 181 9.95 -9.12 -8.94
N ASP A 182 11.17 -9.00 -8.42
CA ASP A 182 11.62 -9.78 -7.26
C ASP A 182 10.77 -9.49 -6.01
N LYS A 183 10.49 -8.21 -5.72
CA LYS A 183 9.63 -7.81 -4.61
C LYS A 183 8.24 -8.41 -4.73
N LEU A 184 7.64 -8.36 -5.93
CA LEU A 184 6.30 -8.90 -6.17
C LEU A 184 6.24 -10.43 -6.17
N LYS A 185 7.35 -11.11 -6.47
CA LYS A 185 7.45 -12.56 -6.37
C LYS A 185 7.63 -13.02 -4.93
N ARG A 186 8.48 -12.33 -4.15
CA ARG A 186 8.75 -12.68 -2.75
C ARG A 186 7.60 -12.33 -1.84
N HIS A 187 6.93 -11.22 -2.14
CA HIS A 187 5.84 -10.69 -1.35
C HIS A 187 4.66 -10.37 -2.28
N PRO A 188 3.98 -11.41 -2.79
CA PRO A 188 2.75 -11.20 -3.54
C PRO A 188 1.69 -10.55 -2.64
N PRO A 189 0.70 -9.83 -3.20
CA PRO A 189 -0.40 -9.31 -2.41
C PRO A 189 -1.17 -10.45 -1.76
N ASP A 190 -1.53 -10.26 -0.50
CA ASP A 190 -2.20 -11.25 0.33
C ASP A 190 -3.72 -11.07 0.31
N LEU A 191 -4.44 -11.87 1.12
CA LEU A 191 -5.90 -11.79 1.17
C LEU A 191 -6.40 -10.42 1.65
N LYS A 192 -5.66 -9.73 2.54
CA LYS A 192 -6.03 -8.41 3.04
C LYS A 192 -5.98 -7.39 1.89
N ASP A 193 -4.93 -7.43 1.07
CA ASP A 193 -4.82 -6.56 -0.10
C ASP A 193 -6.00 -6.79 -1.06
N TYR A 194 -6.34 -8.05 -1.30
CA TYR A 194 -7.44 -8.40 -2.20
C TYR A 194 -8.78 -7.84 -1.67
N ARG A 195 -8.98 -7.89 -0.34
CA ARG A 195 -10.18 -7.38 0.31
C ARG A 195 -10.25 -5.86 0.30
N ILE A 196 -9.14 -5.14 0.56
CA ILE A 196 -9.11 -3.68 0.47
C ILE A 196 -9.50 -3.21 -0.94
N LEU A 197 -8.90 -3.80 -1.98
CA LEU A 197 -9.25 -3.44 -3.36
C LEU A 197 -10.70 -3.81 -3.69
N ALA A 198 -11.18 -4.96 -3.23
CA ALA A 198 -12.57 -5.36 -3.43
C ALA A 198 -13.56 -4.40 -2.74
N GLN A 199 -13.24 -3.95 -1.54
CA GLN A 199 -14.03 -2.95 -0.81
C GLN A 199 -14.07 -1.61 -1.54
N ALA A 200 -12.94 -1.19 -2.12
CA ALA A 200 -12.88 0.01 -2.95
C ALA A 200 -13.75 -0.08 -4.20
N ILE A 201 -13.71 -1.22 -4.89
CA ILE A 201 -14.58 -1.49 -6.03
C ILE A 201 -16.05 -1.50 -5.61
N TYR A 202 -16.36 -2.10 -4.45
CA TYR A 202 -17.72 -2.12 -3.91
C TYR A 202 -18.24 -0.70 -3.63
N ILE A 203 -17.45 0.12 -2.94
CA ILE A 203 -17.80 1.52 -2.64
C ILE A 203 -18.05 2.30 -3.93
N LYS A 204 -17.14 2.18 -4.91
CA LYS A 204 -17.29 2.83 -6.22
C LYS A 204 -18.57 2.40 -6.95
N LYS A 205 -18.95 1.12 -6.89
CA LYS A 205 -20.17 0.62 -7.54
C LYS A 205 -21.46 1.12 -6.89
N ARG A 206 -21.44 1.48 -5.61
CA ARG A 206 -22.63 1.99 -4.92
C ARG A 206 -22.91 3.44 -5.24
N ASP A 207 -21.93 4.18 -5.75
CA ASP A 207 -22.17 5.51 -6.28
C ASP A 207 -23.03 5.43 -7.55
N LYS A 208 -24.32 5.75 -7.39
CA LYS A 208 -25.28 5.80 -8.50
C LYS A 208 -25.10 7.04 -9.37
N SER A 209 -24.44 8.08 -8.85
CA SER A 209 -24.25 9.35 -9.55
C SER A 209 -23.14 9.27 -10.60
N GLY A 210 -22.18 8.35 -10.41
CA GLY A 210 -21.00 8.21 -11.25
C GLY A 210 -19.99 9.36 -11.11
N ASN A 211 -20.24 10.30 -10.19
CA ASN A 211 -19.42 11.49 -9.98
C ASN A 211 -18.45 11.35 -8.80
N THR A 212 -18.40 10.19 -8.16
CA THR A 212 -17.45 9.92 -7.08
C THR A 212 -16.14 9.32 -7.60
N ILE A 213 -15.03 10.01 -7.35
CA ILE A 213 -13.68 9.48 -7.49
C ILE A 213 -13.35 8.71 -6.21
N VAL A 214 -13.17 7.40 -6.35
CA VAL A 214 -12.71 6.53 -5.25
C VAL A 214 -11.21 6.29 -5.40
N SER A 215 -10.48 6.54 -4.32
CA SER A 215 -9.05 6.27 -4.22
C SER A 215 -8.70 5.43 -3.00
N ILE A 216 -7.54 4.78 -3.04
CA ILE A 216 -6.90 4.12 -1.90
C ILE A 216 -5.63 4.91 -1.58
N THR A 217 -5.48 5.32 -0.32
CA THR A 217 -4.19 5.82 0.18
C THR A 217 -3.51 4.71 0.97
N SER A 218 -2.27 4.41 0.60
CA SER A 218 -1.45 3.39 1.26
C SER A 218 0.02 3.82 1.27
N THR A 219 0.80 3.15 2.11
CA THR A 219 2.28 3.15 2.04
C THR A 219 2.82 1.78 1.66
N ASP A 220 1.94 0.79 1.49
CA ASP A 220 2.26 -0.50 0.92
C ASP A 220 2.43 -0.37 -0.60
N TYR A 221 3.43 -1.07 -1.12
CA TYR A 221 3.76 -1.09 -2.52
C TYR A 221 2.76 -1.88 -3.39
N HIS A 222 1.84 -2.64 -2.79
CA HIS A 222 0.71 -3.22 -3.54
C HIS A 222 -0.32 -2.17 -3.97
N PHE A 223 -0.32 -0.99 -3.34
CA PHE A 223 -1.23 0.12 -3.63
C PHE A 223 -0.50 1.45 -3.87
N SER A 224 0.83 1.47 -3.86
CA SER A 224 1.58 2.72 -3.98
C SER A 224 2.83 2.57 -4.85
N LYS A 225 3.40 3.71 -5.22
CA LYS A 225 4.65 3.76 -5.97
C LYS A 225 5.79 3.10 -5.19
N ILE A 226 6.68 2.43 -5.91
CA ILE A 226 7.88 1.80 -5.36
C ILE A 226 9.08 2.67 -5.68
N ARG A 227 9.86 3.02 -4.65
CA ARG A 227 11.17 3.64 -4.83
C ARG A 227 12.21 2.59 -5.23
N LEU A 228 12.91 2.86 -6.32
CA LEU A 228 13.97 2.03 -6.89
C LEU A 228 15.35 2.49 -6.38
N GLU A 229 16.41 1.75 -6.71
CA GLU A 229 17.77 2.05 -6.22
C GLU A 229 18.32 3.39 -6.71
N ASP A 230 17.96 3.77 -7.93
CA ASP A 230 18.31 5.06 -8.53
C ASP A 230 17.45 6.22 -7.99
N GLY A 231 16.56 5.95 -7.03
CA GLY A 231 15.65 6.91 -6.44
C GLY A 231 14.38 7.16 -7.25
N SER A 232 14.26 6.60 -8.45
CA SER A 232 13.05 6.73 -9.28
C SER A 232 11.84 6.03 -8.64
N LEU A 233 10.65 6.49 -8.98
CA LEU A 233 9.38 5.94 -8.50
C LEU A 233 8.69 5.17 -9.62
N HIS A 234 8.25 3.94 -9.32
CA HIS A 234 7.55 3.08 -10.26
C HIS A 234 6.13 2.77 -9.79
N ASP A 235 5.14 2.91 -10.67
CA ASP A 235 3.71 2.89 -10.34
C ASP A 235 2.93 1.71 -10.96
N TYR A 236 3.59 0.78 -11.65
CA TYR A 236 3.01 -0.39 -12.34
C TYR A 236 1.70 -0.96 -11.75
N ILE A 237 1.67 -1.27 -10.45
CA ILE A 237 0.49 -1.89 -9.82
C ILE A 237 -0.62 -0.86 -9.66
N PRO A 238 -0.40 0.30 -9.00
CA PRO A 238 -1.34 1.42 -9.03
C PRO A 238 -1.93 1.73 -10.42
N SER A 239 -1.11 1.90 -11.46
CA SER A 239 -1.64 2.25 -12.79
C SER A 239 -2.47 1.10 -13.38
N LYS A 240 -2.14 -0.17 -13.09
CA LYS A 240 -2.96 -1.31 -13.53
C LYS A 240 -4.28 -1.41 -12.77
N ILE A 241 -4.30 -1.06 -11.49
CA ILE A 241 -5.53 -0.96 -10.69
C ILE A 241 -6.42 0.15 -11.25
N GLU A 242 -5.85 1.33 -11.51
CA GLU A 242 -6.59 2.46 -12.08
C GLU A 242 -7.16 2.15 -13.46
N GLN A 243 -6.36 1.56 -14.36
CA GLN A 243 -6.81 1.16 -15.69
C GLN A 243 -7.96 0.13 -15.66
N THR A 244 -7.96 -0.78 -14.68
CA THR A 244 -8.91 -1.90 -14.63
C THR A 244 -10.18 -1.57 -13.85
N PHE A 245 -10.04 -0.85 -12.75
CA PHE A 245 -11.11 -0.62 -11.78
C PHE A 245 -11.47 0.85 -11.61
N HIS A 246 -10.74 1.76 -12.26
CA HIS A 246 -10.87 3.21 -12.11
C HIS A 246 -10.79 3.66 -10.65
N ILE A 247 -9.89 3.02 -9.91
CA ILE A 247 -9.56 3.36 -8.52
C ILE A 247 -8.12 3.84 -8.52
N LYS A 248 -7.91 5.07 -8.07
CA LYS A 248 -6.56 5.63 -7.97
C LYS A 248 -5.92 5.18 -6.67
N CYS A 249 -4.70 4.69 -6.73
CA CYS A 249 -3.96 4.27 -5.54
C CYS A 249 -2.64 5.04 -5.49
N ASP A 250 -2.34 5.70 -4.37
CA ASP A 250 -1.08 6.44 -4.23
C ASP A 250 -0.71 6.68 -2.76
N TRP A 251 0.45 7.31 -2.55
CA TRP A 251 0.86 7.79 -1.24
C TRP A 251 -0.06 8.91 -0.71
N PRO A 252 -0.08 9.13 0.62
CA PRO A 252 -0.95 10.13 1.23
C PRO A 252 -0.82 11.57 0.70
N ASP A 253 0.39 12.01 0.36
CA ASP A 253 0.68 13.35 -0.16
C ASP A 253 0.18 13.54 -1.59
N GLU A 254 0.30 12.51 -2.42
CA GLU A 254 -0.25 12.47 -3.77
C GLU A 254 -1.78 12.45 -3.74
N ILE A 255 -2.38 11.64 -2.87
CA ILE A 255 -3.84 11.62 -2.69
C ILE A 255 -4.35 12.96 -2.16
N LEU A 256 -3.65 13.58 -1.21
CA LEU A 256 -3.99 14.90 -0.70
C LEU A 256 -4.03 15.95 -1.82
N SER A 257 -3.08 15.90 -2.76
CA SER A 257 -3.02 16.83 -3.89
C SER A 257 -4.19 16.68 -4.87
N LEU A 258 -4.92 15.56 -4.83
CA LEU A 258 -6.09 15.31 -5.68
C LEU A 258 -7.41 15.79 -5.08
N ILE A 259 -7.48 15.92 -3.76
CA ILE A 259 -8.72 16.24 -3.03
C ILE A 259 -8.76 17.69 -2.50
N LYS A 260 -7.63 18.39 -2.61
CA LYS A 260 -7.51 19.84 -2.40
C LYS A 260 -8.16 20.60 -3.56
#